data_AF-A0A3L7WED1-F1
#
_entry.id   AF-A0A3L7WED1-F1
#
_cell.length_a   1.000
_cell.length_b   1.000
_cell.length_c   1.000
_cell.angle_alpha   90.00
_cell.angle_beta   90.00
_cell.angle_gamma   90.00
#
_symmetry.space_group_name_H-M   'P 1'
#
loop_
_entity.id
_entity.type
_entity.pdbx_description
1 polymer ?
#
loop_
_entity_poly.entity_id
_entity_poly.type
_entity_poly.pdbx_seq_one_letter_code
_entity_poly.pdbx_strand_id
1 'polypeptide(L)'
;PAEHIDDTAALLRNHGLDRRIRCVAGGASRQESVQLGLAALSACDTVIIHEAVRPLVSSADFQALIADAAPNAFYGIQIPFTVLRGRGKVEGILDRDELVNVQLPQKFAYAPLVKAHAEAAAAGESYTEDASLFYARGAGEVKILKGSERNLKITHPSDLITAEALYADWRGGGG
;
A
#
# COMPACT_ATOMS: atom_id res chain seq x y z
N PRO A 1 -15.43 4.14 3.92
CA PRO A 1 -16.50 4.53 4.88
C PRO A 1 -17.73 3.64 4.71
N ALA A 2 -18.50 3.39 5.77
CA ALA A 2 -19.69 2.51 5.70
C ALA A 2 -20.76 3.06 4.72
N GLU A 3 -20.92 4.38 4.66
CA GLU A 3 -21.86 5.07 3.77
C GLU A 3 -21.63 4.84 2.26
N HIS A 4 -20.42 4.45 1.85
CA HIS A 4 -20.09 4.21 0.44
C HIS A 4 -20.12 2.72 0.05
N ILE A 5 -20.50 1.82 0.96
CA ILE A 5 -20.51 0.36 0.67
C ILE A 5 -21.51 0.05 -0.44
N ASP A 6 -22.71 0.62 -0.38
CA ASP A 6 -23.76 0.33 -1.36
C ASP A 6 -23.41 0.85 -2.76
N ASP A 7 -22.87 2.07 -2.83
CA ASP A 7 -22.36 2.67 -4.07
C ASP A 7 -21.21 1.83 -4.66
N THR A 8 -20.28 1.40 -3.81
CA THR A 8 -19.15 0.55 -4.22
C THR A 8 -19.65 -0.81 -4.71
N ALA A 9 -20.60 -1.43 -4.01
CA ALA A 9 -21.19 -2.69 -4.41
C ALA A 9 -21.96 -2.56 -5.74
N ALA A 10 -22.65 -1.45 -5.97
CA ALA A 10 -23.30 -1.16 -7.25
C ALA A 10 -22.28 -1.01 -8.37
N LEU A 11 -21.18 -0.29 -8.14
CA LEU A 11 -20.08 -0.16 -9.11
C LEU A 11 -19.48 -1.52 -9.46
N LEU A 12 -19.22 -2.37 -8.45
CA LEU A 12 -18.69 -3.72 -8.67
C LEU A 12 -19.65 -4.57 -9.51
N ARG A 13 -20.96 -4.51 -9.26
CA ARG A 13 -21.96 -5.22 -10.07
C ARG A 13 -22.02 -4.71 -11.51
N ASN A 14 -22.00 -3.39 -11.70
CA ASN A 14 -22.04 -2.76 -13.02
C ASN A 14 -20.83 -3.15 -13.89
N HIS A 15 -19.70 -3.49 -13.27
CA HIS A 15 -18.50 -3.98 -13.95
C HIS A 15 -18.30 -5.51 -13.90
N GLY A 16 -19.26 -6.27 -13.34
CA GLY A 16 -19.19 -7.74 -13.24
C GLY A 16 -18.05 -8.25 -12.34
N LEU A 17 -17.67 -7.47 -11.32
CA LEU A 17 -16.57 -7.76 -10.38
C LEU A 17 -17.05 -8.27 -9.01
N ASP A 18 -18.35 -8.20 -8.75
CA ASP A 18 -19.01 -8.56 -7.49
C ASP A 18 -18.81 -10.02 -7.06
N ARG A 19 -18.50 -10.92 -8.01
CA ARG A 19 -18.16 -12.33 -7.70
C ARG A 19 -16.75 -12.54 -7.15
N ARG A 20 -15.84 -11.59 -7.38
CA ARG A 20 -14.40 -11.70 -7.02
C ARG A 20 -13.97 -10.69 -5.96
N ILE A 21 -14.72 -9.59 -5.83
CA ILE A 21 -14.41 -8.50 -4.92
C ILE A 21 -15.52 -8.42 -3.87
N ARG A 22 -15.14 -8.54 -2.61
CA ARG A 22 -16.02 -8.26 -1.48
C ARG A 22 -15.70 -6.88 -0.92
N CYS A 23 -16.71 -6.03 -0.84
CA CYS A 23 -16.62 -4.74 -0.17
C CYS A 23 -16.83 -4.93 1.35
N VAL A 24 -16.04 -4.23 2.15
CA VAL A 24 -16.16 -4.19 3.62
C VAL A 24 -16.15 -2.74 4.09
N ALA A 25 -16.77 -2.48 5.24
CA ALA A 25 -16.73 -1.15 5.84
C ALA A 25 -15.28 -0.79 6.18
N GLY A 26 -14.85 0.41 5.78
CA GLY A 26 -13.61 1.01 6.27
C GLY A 26 -13.80 1.56 7.68
N GLY A 27 -12.73 1.58 8.46
CA GLY A 27 -12.69 2.17 9.80
C GLY A 27 -12.41 3.68 9.77
N ALA A 28 -12.21 4.26 10.95
CA ALA A 28 -11.86 5.67 11.14
C ALA A 28 -10.43 6.01 10.70
N SER A 29 -9.57 5.00 10.53
CA SER A 29 -8.20 5.16 10.03
C SER A 29 -7.86 4.16 8.91
N ARG A 30 -6.75 4.41 8.20
CA ARG A 30 -6.17 3.44 7.24
C ARG A 30 -5.90 2.10 7.94
N GLN A 31 -5.24 2.14 9.11
CA GLN A 31 -4.89 0.95 9.89
C GLN A 31 -6.13 0.14 10.29
N GLU A 32 -7.17 0.80 10.77
CA GLU A 32 -8.43 0.13 11.13
C GLU A 32 -9.15 -0.44 9.90
N SER A 33 -9.11 0.26 8.76
CA SER A 33 -9.66 -0.25 7.51
C SER A 33 -8.93 -1.51 7.03
N VAL A 34 -7.60 -1.56 7.16
CA VAL A 34 -6.80 -2.76 6.87
C VAL A 34 -7.17 -3.89 7.82
N GLN A 35 -7.30 -3.63 9.12
CA GLN A 35 -7.73 -4.63 10.11
C GLN A 35 -9.08 -5.26 9.77
N LEU A 36 -10.08 -4.43 9.44
CA LEU A 36 -11.41 -4.90 9.04
C LEU A 36 -11.34 -5.72 7.73
N GLY A 37 -10.52 -5.29 6.78
CA GLY A 37 -10.23 -6.06 5.57
C GLY A 37 -9.63 -7.44 5.85
N LEU A 38 -8.59 -7.49 6.70
CA LEU A 38 -7.92 -8.72 7.11
C LEU A 38 -8.87 -9.67 7.84
N ALA A 39 -9.68 -9.15 8.78
CA ALA A 39 -10.65 -9.94 9.54
C ALA A 39 -11.75 -10.53 8.66
N ALA A 40 -12.04 -9.90 7.52
CA ALA A 40 -13.02 -10.42 6.60
C ALA A 40 -12.46 -11.63 5.81
N LEU A 41 -11.15 -11.69 5.52
CA LEU A 41 -10.58 -12.71 4.65
C LEU A 41 -10.86 -14.15 5.14
N SER A 42 -11.05 -15.06 4.19
CA SER A 42 -11.02 -16.50 4.47
C SER A 42 -9.57 -16.93 4.78
N ALA A 43 -9.40 -18.13 5.34
CA ALA A 43 -8.07 -18.65 5.67
C ALA A 43 -7.09 -18.53 4.50
N CYS A 44 -5.98 -17.82 4.72
CA CYS A 44 -4.90 -17.63 3.76
C CYS A 44 -3.56 -17.52 4.49
N ASP A 45 -2.48 -17.88 3.80
CA ASP A 45 -1.12 -17.80 4.36
C ASP A 45 -0.46 -16.44 4.10
N THR A 46 -0.87 -15.79 3.00
CA THR A 46 -0.27 -14.55 2.51
C THR A 46 -1.36 -13.58 2.10
N VAL A 47 -1.11 -12.30 2.37
CA VAL A 47 -1.98 -11.20 1.97
C VAL A 47 -1.17 -10.14 1.24
N ILE A 48 -1.82 -9.50 0.25
CA ILE A 48 -1.29 -8.34 -0.44
C ILE A 48 -2.20 -7.15 -0.14
N ILE A 49 -1.60 -6.06 0.34
CA ILE A 49 -2.27 -4.80 0.60
C ILE A 49 -1.90 -3.82 -0.52
N HIS A 50 -2.90 -3.12 -1.05
CA HIS A 50 -2.72 -2.10 -2.07
C HIS A 50 -3.64 -0.89 -1.84
N GLU A 51 -3.27 0.26 -2.41
CA GLU A 51 -4.04 1.50 -2.33
C GLU A 51 -4.73 1.78 -3.67
N ALA A 52 -6.04 2.02 -3.66
CA ALA A 52 -6.80 2.34 -4.88
C ALA A 52 -6.33 3.62 -5.59
N VAL A 53 -5.66 4.53 -4.87
CA VAL A 53 -5.09 5.78 -5.41
C VAL A 53 -3.77 5.59 -6.18
N ARG A 54 -3.35 4.35 -6.43
CA ARG A 54 -2.18 3.98 -7.26
C ARG A 54 -2.60 3.20 -8.50
N PRO A 55 -3.33 3.82 -9.45
CA PRO A 55 -4.00 3.10 -10.53
C PRO A 55 -3.05 2.52 -11.60
N LEU A 56 -1.77 2.91 -11.57
CA LEU A 56 -0.77 2.54 -12.58
C LEU A 56 0.13 1.37 -12.18
N VAL A 57 -0.14 0.73 -11.04
CA VAL A 57 0.51 -0.54 -10.69
C VAL A 57 0.25 -1.57 -11.79
N SER A 58 1.28 -2.33 -12.19
CA SER A 58 1.15 -3.34 -13.23
C SER A 58 0.81 -4.72 -12.64
N SER A 59 0.23 -5.60 -13.45
CA SER A 59 0.04 -7.01 -13.10
C SER A 59 1.38 -7.71 -12.86
N ALA A 60 2.43 -7.31 -13.57
CA ALA A 60 3.79 -7.81 -13.38
C ALA A 60 4.34 -7.49 -11.98
N ASP A 61 4.00 -6.32 -11.41
CA ASP A 61 4.38 -5.97 -10.03
C ASP A 61 3.73 -6.93 -9.02
N PHE A 62 2.43 -7.22 -9.17
CA PHE A 62 1.77 -8.21 -8.32
C PHE A 62 2.37 -9.61 -8.49
N GLN A 63 2.63 -10.03 -9.73
CA GLN A 63 3.22 -11.35 -10.00
C GLN A 63 4.63 -11.49 -9.43
N ALA A 64 5.48 -10.49 -9.60
CA ALA A 64 6.82 -10.47 -9.03
C ALA A 64 6.77 -10.51 -7.50
N LEU A 65 5.85 -9.75 -6.89
CA LEU A 65 5.65 -9.76 -5.45
C LEU A 65 5.18 -11.13 -4.94
N ILE A 66 4.23 -11.77 -5.64
CA ILE A 66 3.74 -13.12 -5.33
C ILE A 66 4.86 -14.17 -5.45
N ALA A 67 5.68 -14.08 -6.51
CA ALA A 67 6.74 -15.05 -6.79
C ALA A 67 7.99 -14.88 -5.90
N ASP A 68 8.18 -13.73 -5.26
CA ASP A 68 9.34 -13.49 -4.39
C ASP A 68 9.33 -14.46 -3.19
N ALA A 69 10.48 -15.07 -2.90
CA ALA A 69 10.62 -16.04 -1.82
C ALA A 69 10.49 -15.41 -0.42
N ALA A 70 10.72 -14.10 -0.27
CA ALA A 70 10.53 -13.42 1.00
C ALA A 70 9.03 -13.40 1.37
N PRO A 71 8.64 -13.80 2.58
CA PRO A 71 7.23 -13.81 2.99
C PRO A 71 6.66 -12.40 3.12
N ASN A 72 7.52 -11.42 3.42
CA ASN A 72 7.13 -10.02 3.57
C ASN A 72 8.00 -9.15 2.66
N ALA A 73 7.35 -8.34 1.82
CA ALA A 73 8.04 -7.48 0.88
C ALA A 73 7.19 -6.28 0.47
N PHE A 74 7.84 -5.17 0.13
CA PHE A 74 7.21 -4.01 -0.50
C PHE A 74 8.10 -3.40 -1.58
N TYR A 75 7.54 -2.53 -2.41
CA TYR A 75 8.30 -1.77 -3.40
C TYR A 75 8.82 -0.45 -2.84
N GLY A 76 10.11 -0.17 -3.01
CA GLY A 76 10.73 1.07 -2.57
C GLY A 76 11.44 1.79 -3.71
N ILE A 77 11.37 3.13 -3.71
CA ILE A 77 12.21 3.98 -4.56
C ILE A 77 13.06 4.91 -3.69
N GLN A 78 14.24 5.24 -4.19
CA GLN A 78 15.13 6.22 -3.58
C GLN A 78 14.52 7.62 -3.65
N ILE A 79 14.80 8.47 -2.66
CA ILE A 79 14.32 9.85 -2.65
C ILE A 79 15.27 10.70 -3.50
N PRO A 80 14.80 11.38 -4.56
CA PRO A 80 15.69 12.12 -5.45
C PRO A 80 16.26 13.39 -4.81
N PHE A 81 15.51 14.01 -3.91
CA PHE A 81 15.87 15.28 -3.25
C PHE A 81 16.43 15.06 -1.84
N THR A 82 17.29 15.98 -1.39
CA THR A 82 17.76 16.01 0.00
C THR A 82 16.58 16.17 0.96
N VAL A 83 16.52 15.33 1.99
CA VAL A 83 15.49 15.39 3.03
C VAL A 83 16.11 15.86 4.33
N LEU A 84 15.45 16.79 5.01
CA LEU A 84 15.85 17.31 6.31
C LEU A 84 14.74 17.06 7.33
N ARG A 85 15.11 16.85 8.59
CA ARG A 85 14.15 16.90 9.70
C ARG A 85 13.92 18.35 10.07
N GLY A 86 12.67 18.78 10.19
CA GLY A 86 12.37 20.13 10.65
C GLY A 86 10.90 20.48 10.72
N ARG A 87 10.56 21.47 11.55
CA ARG A 87 9.24 22.09 11.65
C ARG A 87 9.40 23.61 11.77
N GLY A 88 9.21 24.34 10.66
CA GLY A 88 9.44 25.79 10.58
C GLY A 88 10.92 26.22 10.64
N LYS A 89 11.83 25.31 10.99
CA LYS A 89 13.30 25.44 10.93
C LYS A 89 13.94 24.06 10.76
N VAL A 90 15.20 24.02 10.35
CA VAL A 90 15.98 22.77 10.23
C VAL A 90 16.36 22.26 11.63
N GLU A 91 16.12 20.97 11.89
CA GLU A 91 16.35 20.26 13.15
C GLU A 91 17.27 19.04 13.00
N GLY A 92 17.67 18.71 11.78
CA GLY A 92 18.60 17.61 11.50
C GLY A 92 18.77 17.35 10.01
N ILE A 93 19.91 16.74 9.68
CA ILE A 93 20.21 16.22 8.35
C ILE A 93 19.89 14.73 8.37
N LEU A 94 19.17 14.24 7.36
CA LEU A 94 18.97 12.81 7.15
C LEU A 94 19.96 12.33 6.09
N ASP A 95 20.52 11.14 6.29
CA ASP A 95 21.27 10.47 5.23
C ASP A 95 20.30 9.93 4.21
N ARG A 96 20.27 10.58 3.03
CA ARG A 96 19.33 10.26 1.96
C ARG A 96 19.51 8.83 1.45
N ASP A 97 20.73 8.29 1.50
CA ASP A 97 21.04 6.97 0.95
C ASP A 97 20.44 5.83 1.81
N GLU A 98 20.08 6.14 3.07
CA GLU A 98 19.34 5.25 3.98
C GLU A 98 17.81 5.43 3.92
N LEU A 99 17.31 6.37 3.11
CA LEU A 99 15.87 6.66 3.01
C LEU A 99 15.23 5.98 1.80
N VAL A 100 14.02 5.47 2.03
CA VAL A 100 13.20 4.84 0.99
C VAL A 100 11.79 5.42 1.02
N ASN A 101 11.29 5.79 -0.16
CA ASN A 101 9.87 6.06 -0.36
C ASN A 101 9.14 4.73 -0.53
N VAL A 102 8.33 4.39 0.45
CA VAL A 102 7.51 3.19 0.43
C VAL A 102 6.40 3.30 -0.62
N GLN A 103 6.28 2.26 -1.44
CA GLN A 103 5.20 2.08 -2.41
C GLN A 103 4.40 0.82 -2.08
N LEU A 104 3.21 0.73 -2.66
CA LEU A 104 2.35 -0.44 -2.62
C LEU A 104 2.26 -1.04 -4.02
N PRO A 105 2.02 -2.35 -4.19
CA PRO A 105 1.55 -3.31 -3.20
C PRO A 105 2.60 -3.76 -2.17
N GLN A 106 2.12 -4.23 -1.02
CA GLN A 106 2.93 -4.85 0.02
C GLN A 106 2.41 -6.26 0.29
N LYS A 107 3.32 -7.22 0.40
CA LYS A 107 3.04 -8.62 0.73
C LYS A 107 3.47 -8.90 2.16
N PHE A 108 2.66 -9.66 2.88
CA PHE A 108 2.99 -10.15 4.21
C PHE A 108 2.46 -11.56 4.42
N ALA A 109 3.13 -12.31 5.30
CA ALA A 109 2.52 -13.46 5.95
C ALA A 109 1.28 -13.00 6.74
N TYR A 110 0.15 -13.65 6.51
CA TYR A 110 -1.15 -13.19 7.03
C TYR A 110 -1.21 -13.20 8.56
N ALA A 111 -0.86 -14.32 9.20
CA ALA A 111 -0.97 -14.46 10.65
C ALA A 111 -0.06 -13.48 11.42
N PRO A 112 1.23 -13.30 11.05
CA PRO A 112 2.07 -12.26 11.67
C PRO A 112 1.52 -10.85 11.50
N LEU A 113 0.97 -10.51 10.32
CA LEU A 113 0.42 -9.17 10.07
C LEU A 113 -0.83 -8.90 10.93
N VAL A 114 -1.75 -9.87 10.99
CA VAL A 114 -2.96 -9.76 11.85
C VAL A 114 -2.57 -9.56 13.31
N LYS A 115 -1.59 -10.32 13.80
CA LYS A 115 -1.07 -10.18 15.16
C LYS A 115 -0.47 -8.78 15.40
N ALA A 116 0.38 -8.30 14.48
CA ALA A 116 1.01 -6.99 14.60
C ALA A 116 -0.04 -5.86 14.66
N HIS A 117 -1.11 -5.94 13.85
CA HIS A 117 -2.21 -5.00 13.91
C HIS A 117 -2.96 -5.04 15.25
N ALA A 118 -3.26 -6.23 15.77
CA ALA A 118 -3.96 -6.39 17.05
C ALA A 118 -3.13 -5.81 18.21
N GLU A 119 -1.83 -6.05 18.21
CA GLU A 119 -0.89 -5.52 19.22
C GLU A 119 -0.77 -4.00 19.13
N ALA A 120 -0.65 -3.43 17.93
CA ALA A 120 -0.61 -1.97 17.74
C ALA A 120 -1.92 -1.31 18.21
N ALA A 121 -3.08 -1.93 17.91
CA ALA A 121 -4.37 -1.44 18.37
C ALA A 121 -4.49 -1.48 19.91
N ALA A 122 -4.06 -2.58 20.54
CA ALA A 122 -4.06 -2.70 22.00
C ALA A 122 -3.12 -1.68 22.68
N ALA A 123 -2.03 -1.30 22.01
CA ALA A 123 -1.10 -0.28 22.47
C ALA A 123 -1.55 1.17 22.15
N GLY A 124 -2.64 1.37 21.41
CA GLY A 124 -3.09 2.69 20.96
C GLY A 124 -2.14 3.35 19.95
N GLU A 125 -1.33 2.56 19.24
CA GLU A 125 -0.37 3.04 18.27
C GLU A 125 -0.97 3.07 16.86
N SER A 126 -0.60 4.11 16.11
CA SER A 126 -1.04 4.31 14.74
C SER A 126 0.15 4.40 13.80
N TYR A 127 0.09 3.62 12.72
CA TYR A 127 1.06 3.60 11.65
C TYR A 127 0.37 3.97 10.34
N THR A 128 1.07 4.76 9.52
CA THR A 128 0.58 5.15 8.19
C THR A 128 0.83 4.09 7.13
N GLU A 129 1.66 3.09 7.44
CA GLU A 129 2.12 2.07 6.49
C GLU A 129 2.31 0.71 7.19
N ASP A 130 1.88 -0.37 6.55
CA ASP A 130 1.87 -1.70 7.17
C ASP A 130 3.27 -2.27 7.35
N ALA A 131 4.20 -1.98 6.43
CA ALA A 131 5.62 -2.34 6.59
C ALA A 131 6.24 -1.73 7.86
N SER A 132 5.91 -0.46 8.16
CA SER A 132 6.40 0.22 9.37
C SER A 132 5.81 -0.38 10.64
N LEU A 133 4.51 -0.70 10.63
CA LEU A 133 3.83 -1.41 11.72
C LEU A 133 4.48 -2.78 11.95
N PHE A 134 4.67 -3.55 10.88
CA PHE A 134 5.20 -4.90 10.91
C PHE A 134 6.62 -4.94 11.48
N TYR A 135 7.48 -4.00 11.04
CA TYR A 135 8.82 -3.80 11.58
C TYR A 135 8.79 -3.39 13.05
N ALA A 136 7.99 -2.38 13.41
CA ALA A 136 7.94 -1.85 14.77
C ALA A 136 7.39 -2.85 15.80
N ARG A 137 6.64 -3.88 15.37
CA ARG A 137 6.20 -4.99 16.21
C ARG A 137 7.16 -6.19 16.21
N GLY A 138 8.25 -6.13 15.46
CA GLY A 138 9.18 -7.25 15.34
C GLY A 138 8.52 -8.50 14.73
N ALA A 139 7.52 -8.31 13.86
CA ALA A 139 6.73 -9.42 13.30
C ALA A 139 7.50 -10.22 12.23
N GLY A 140 8.65 -9.71 11.78
CA GLY A 140 9.57 -10.36 10.87
C GLY A 140 10.33 -9.37 9.99
N GLU A 141 11.27 -9.88 9.19
CA GLU A 141 11.99 -9.09 8.20
C GLU A 141 11.06 -8.72 7.03
N VAL A 142 11.21 -7.49 6.52
CA VAL A 142 10.47 -6.98 5.36
C VAL A 142 11.46 -6.58 4.27
N LYS A 143 11.43 -7.31 3.15
CA LYS A 143 12.31 -7.07 2.00
C LYS A 143 11.85 -5.84 1.20
N ILE A 144 12.82 -5.03 0.76
CA ILE A 144 12.56 -3.91 -0.16
C ILE A 144 12.88 -4.37 -1.59
N LEU A 145 11.86 -4.39 -2.44
CA LEU A 145 11.99 -4.61 -3.87
C LEU A 145 12.14 -3.27 -4.60
N LYS A 146 12.78 -3.29 -5.77
CA LYS A 146 12.94 -2.10 -6.60
C LYS A 146 11.58 -1.64 -7.13
N GLY A 147 11.12 -0.48 -6.68
CA GLY A 147 9.90 0.17 -7.15
C GLY A 147 10.07 0.92 -8.47
N SER A 148 9.04 1.70 -8.82
CA SER A 148 8.98 2.46 -10.07
C SER A 148 8.31 3.81 -9.87
N GLU A 149 8.82 4.85 -10.52
CA GLU A 149 8.18 6.18 -10.54
C GLU A 149 6.81 6.15 -11.23
N ARG A 150 6.56 5.15 -12.09
CA ARG A 150 5.23 4.95 -12.71
C ARG A 150 4.17 4.54 -11.69
N ASN A 151 4.57 3.97 -10.55
CA ASN A 151 3.68 3.59 -9.45
C ASN A 151 3.37 4.79 -8.53
N LEU A 152 2.91 5.86 -9.17
CA LEU A 152 2.51 7.14 -8.60
C LEU A 152 1.29 6.96 -7.67
N LYS A 153 1.34 7.59 -6.50
CA LYS A 153 0.17 7.82 -5.65
C LYS A 153 -0.48 9.14 -6.03
N ILE A 154 -1.74 9.10 -6.43
CA ILE A 154 -2.53 10.31 -6.68
C ILE A 154 -2.88 10.93 -5.34
N THR A 155 -2.31 12.09 -5.05
CA THR A 155 -2.49 12.85 -3.80
C THR A 155 -2.98 14.27 -4.09
N HIS A 156 -2.56 14.85 -5.21
CA HIS A 156 -2.89 16.18 -5.67
C HIS A 156 -3.53 16.16 -7.07
N PRO A 157 -4.29 17.20 -7.45
CA PRO A 157 -4.88 17.29 -8.79
C PRO A 157 -3.85 17.21 -9.93
N SER A 158 -2.63 17.71 -9.73
CA SER A 158 -1.53 17.61 -10.70
C SER A 158 -1.07 16.18 -10.96
N ASP A 159 -1.25 15.29 -9.98
CA ASP A 159 -0.88 13.88 -10.12
C ASP A 159 -1.77 13.18 -11.13
N LEU A 160 -3.04 13.60 -11.28
CA LEU A 160 -3.95 13.06 -12.29
C LEU A 160 -3.45 13.33 -13.71
N ILE A 161 -2.95 14.53 -13.99
CA ILE A 161 -2.39 14.89 -15.30
C ILE A 161 -1.21 13.96 -15.63
N THR A 162 -0.33 13.76 -14.64
CA THR A 162 0.82 12.85 -14.79
C THR A 162 0.35 11.41 -14.99
N ALA A 163 -0.63 10.96 -14.22
CA ALA A 163 -1.18 9.61 -14.32
C ALA A 163 -1.82 9.34 -15.69
N GLU A 164 -2.57 10.30 -16.22
CA GLU A 164 -3.19 10.22 -17.55
C GLU A 164 -2.15 10.15 -18.66
N ALA A 165 -1.08 10.96 -18.58
CA ALA A 165 0.01 10.92 -19.55
C ALA A 165 0.73 9.56 -19.53
N LEU A 166 1.06 9.04 -18.34
CA LEU A 166 1.68 7.73 -18.17
C LEU A 166 0.76 6.59 -18.65
N TYR A 167 -0.56 6.72 -18.44
CA TYR A 167 -1.54 5.76 -18.91
C TYR A 167 -1.67 5.75 -20.44
N ALA A 168 -1.68 6.94 -21.06
CA ALA A 168 -1.74 7.08 -22.52
C ALA A 168 -0.49 6.48 -23.19
N ASP A 169 0.70 6.75 -22.65
CA ASP A 169 1.97 6.16 -23.07
C ASP A 169 1.93 4.62 -23.02
N TRP A 170 1.43 4.06 -21.91
CA TRP A 170 1.25 2.61 -21.75
C TRP A 170 0.31 2.02 -22.81
N ARG A 171 -0.81 2.68 -23.11
CA ARG A 171 -1.76 2.21 -24.15
C ARG A 171 -1.21 2.36 -25.57
N GLY A 172 -0.26 3.27 -25.79
CA GLY A 172 0.34 3.55 -27.10
C GLY A 172 1.40 2.53 -27.55
N GLY A 173 1.73 1.52 -26.74
CA GLY A 173 2.74 0.51 -27.05
C GLY A 173 4.18 0.90 -26.64
N GLY A 174 4.33 1.90 -25.76
CA GLY A 174 5.61 2.30 -25.18
C GLY A 174 6.06 1.45 -23.98
N GLY A 175 5.92 0.11 -24.05
CA GLY A 175 6.29 -0.81 -22.98
C GLY A 175 6.49 -2.24 -23.45
#